data_AF-A0A1H7VSC3-F1
#
_entry.id   AF-A0A1H7VSC3-F1
#
_cell.length_a   1.000
_cell.length_b   1.000
_cell.length_c   1.000
_cell.angle_alpha   90.00
_cell.angle_beta   90.00
_cell.angle_gamma   90.00
#
_symmetry.space_group_name_H-M   'P 1'
#
loop_
_entity.id
_entity.type
_entity.pdbx_description
1 polymer ?
#
loop_
_entity_poly.entity_id
_entity_poly.type
_entity_poly.pdbx_seq_one_letter_code
_entity_poly.pdbx_strand_id
1 'polypeptide(L)'
;MTQFKVKTALRLRSVAAIEPGNIITVLPQETLVTEIEQPHPAGWLFVSTTVGGKQLSGFVSSAFLDSVAPDIPEDEATTVQEVHMKTAQSITRSKTSGRSFPLNEPGMPERTGADVLTKVNQIWQIIDFLNVEKSPRYQPANKQTFCNIYAYDYCYLAKAYLPRVWWSGKALTRLAKGETVPVTYGDTINEITANGLYNWFNDFGDDFGWKRMFDLTEFQEEVNKGKAGIIVAQRTVLSLSGHIVAVLPEDAANKAVRANGKVTMLLQSQAGAANKRAFTSQWYLSEKFRGFSFWLHD
;
A
#
# COMPACT_ATOMS: atom_id res chain seq x y z
N MET A 1 20.33 -24.64 -7.34
CA MET A 1 20.07 -23.68 -6.25
C MET A 1 18.84 -24.18 -5.51
N THR A 2 18.88 -24.22 -4.18
CA THR A 2 17.75 -24.68 -3.37
C THR A 2 16.67 -23.60 -3.33
N GLN A 3 15.43 -23.96 -3.62
CA GLN A 3 14.29 -23.06 -3.51
C GLN A 3 13.47 -23.38 -2.27
N PHE A 4 12.95 -22.32 -1.67
CA PHE A 4 12.13 -22.37 -0.48
C PHE A 4 10.88 -21.52 -0.68
N LYS A 5 9.81 -21.86 0.05
CA LYS A 5 8.58 -21.10 0.14
C LYS A 5 8.42 -20.53 1.54
N VAL A 6 7.96 -19.29 1.63
CA VAL A 6 7.75 -18.60 2.90
C VAL A 6 6.46 -19.09 3.58
N LYS A 7 6.58 -19.72 4.76
CA LYS A 7 5.46 -20.28 5.57
C LYS A 7 4.43 -19.24 6.00
N THR A 8 4.91 -18.04 6.31
CA THR A 8 4.14 -16.91 6.80
C THR A 8 4.96 -15.65 6.61
N ALA A 9 4.31 -14.48 6.60
CA ALA A 9 4.97 -13.18 6.41
C ALA A 9 6.35 -13.11 7.11
N LEU A 10 7.42 -13.01 6.31
CA LEU A 10 8.81 -13.18 6.76
C LEU A 10 9.64 -11.94 6.46
N ARG A 11 10.32 -11.40 7.45
CA ARG A 11 11.17 -10.21 7.28
C ARG A 11 12.48 -10.58 6.58
N LEU A 12 12.70 -10.02 5.39
CA LEU A 12 13.99 -10.01 4.71
C LEU A 12 14.85 -8.90 5.31
N ARG A 13 16.09 -9.22 5.67
CA ARG A 13 16.97 -8.30 6.42
C ARG A 13 18.31 -8.09 5.74
N SER A 14 18.90 -6.91 5.93
CA SER A 14 20.24 -6.60 5.42
C SER A 14 21.36 -7.26 6.24
N VAL A 15 21.07 -7.65 7.48
CA VAL A 15 21.98 -8.34 8.40
C VAL A 15 21.26 -9.52 9.03
N ALA A 16 21.98 -10.62 9.30
CA ALA A 16 21.48 -11.82 9.99
C ALA A 16 21.26 -11.60 11.50
N ALA A 17 20.48 -10.57 11.85
CA ALA A 17 20.16 -10.19 13.22
C ALA A 17 18.72 -9.66 13.31
N ILE A 18 18.07 -9.80 14.46
CA ILE A 18 16.72 -9.29 14.68
C ILE A 18 16.81 -7.86 15.20
N GLU A 19 16.90 -6.89 14.30
CA GLU A 19 16.96 -5.46 14.63
C GLU A 19 15.89 -4.68 13.84
N PRO A 20 15.22 -3.66 14.40
CA PRO A 20 14.21 -2.91 13.65
C PRO A 20 14.78 -2.21 12.41
N GLY A 21 16.01 -1.70 12.49
CA GLY A 21 16.63 -0.88 11.43
C GLY A 21 17.20 -1.67 10.25
N ASN A 22 17.22 -3.01 10.30
CA ASN A 22 17.80 -3.84 9.25
C ASN A 22 16.77 -4.57 8.39
N ILE A 23 15.47 -4.31 8.59
CA ILE A 23 14.40 -4.90 7.77
C ILE A 23 14.40 -4.21 6.41
N ILE A 24 14.68 -4.98 5.36
CA ILE A 24 14.56 -4.54 3.95
C ILE A 24 13.09 -4.53 3.56
N THR A 25 12.40 -5.66 3.79
CA THR A 25 10.97 -5.80 3.49
C THR A 25 10.36 -6.98 4.24
N VAL A 26 9.04 -7.13 4.13
CA VAL A 26 8.33 -8.34 4.53
C VAL A 26 7.93 -9.10 3.28
N LEU A 27 8.47 -10.31 3.14
CA LEU A 27 8.08 -11.28 2.13
C LEU A 27 6.69 -11.82 2.51
N PRO A 28 5.68 -11.69 1.63
CA PRO A 28 4.39 -12.34 1.83
C PRO A 28 4.53 -13.85 2.06
N GLN A 29 3.51 -14.44 2.67
CA GLN A 29 3.37 -15.90 2.67
C GLN A 29 3.38 -16.41 1.22
N GLU A 30 3.85 -17.64 1.01
CA GLU A 30 3.95 -18.30 -0.29
C GLU A 30 5.02 -17.71 -1.24
N THR A 31 5.75 -16.66 -0.83
CA THR A 31 6.85 -16.10 -1.63
C THR A 31 7.94 -17.16 -1.85
N LEU A 32 8.31 -17.39 -3.11
CA LEU A 32 9.43 -18.25 -3.47
C LEU A 32 10.75 -17.49 -3.29
N VAL A 33 11.69 -18.10 -2.60
CA VAL A 33 13.04 -17.57 -2.40
C VAL A 33 14.06 -18.61 -2.84
N THR A 34 15.13 -18.15 -3.46
CA THR A 34 16.25 -19.00 -3.86
C THR A 34 17.42 -18.75 -2.93
N GLU A 35 17.92 -19.80 -2.28
CA GLU A 35 19.12 -19.71 -1.45
C GLU A 35 20.34 -19.38 -2.32
N ILE A 36 21.10 -18.39 -1.86
CA ILE A 36 22.41 -18.04 -2.39
C ILE A 36 23.44 -18.45 -1.34
N GLU A 37 24.40 -19.26 -1.78
CA GLU A 37 25.48 -19.73 -0.93
C GLU A 37 26.35 -18.56 -0.47
N GLN A 38 26.31 -18.26 0.83
CA GLN A 38 27.24 -17.34 1.49
C GLN A 38 27.31 -17.64 3.00
N PRO A 39 28.40 -17.25 3.69
CA PRO A 39 28.51 -17.45 5.14
C PRO A 39 27.40 -16.74 5.92
N HIS A 40 26.74 -17.46 6.83
CA HIS A 40 25.73 -16.91 7.72
C HIS A 40 25.68 -17.68 9.05
N PRO A 41 25.18 -17.06 10.14
CA PRO A 41 24.95 -17.76 11.40
C PRO A 41 23.94 -18.91 11.25
N ALA A 42 23.98 -19.85 12.18
CA ALA A 42 22.99 -20.94 12.25
C ALA A 42 21.56 -20.37 12.39
N GLY A 43 20.60 -21.00 11.70
CA GLY A 43 19.20 -20.58 11.69
C GLY A 43 18.87 -19.42 10.72
N TRP A 44 19.87 -18.88 10.02
CA TRP A 44 19.68 -17.91 8.94
C TRP A 44 19.97 -18.54 7.60
N LEU A 45 19.36 -17.99 6.55
CA LEU A 45 19.73 -18.24 5.16
C LEU A 45 19.84 -16.90 4.45
N PHE A 46 20.77 -16.79 3.51
CA PHE A 46 20.78 -15.68 2.57
C PHE A 46 20.07 -16.10 1.30
N VAL A 47 19.09 -15.31 0.92
CA VAL A 47 18.18 -15.66 -0.17
C VAL A 47 18.04 -14.51 -1.14
N SER A 48 17.63 -14.85 -2.35
CA SER A 48 17.27 -13.92 -3.41
C SER A 48 15.87 -14.21 -3.91
N THR A 49 15.12 -13.17 -4.21
CA THR A 49 13.73 -13.24 -4.67
C THR A 49 13.38 -12.00 -5.49
N THR A 50 12.37 -12.11 -6.33
CA THR A 50 11.75 -10.96 -6.98
C THR A 50 10.51 -10.56 -6.17
N VAL A 51 10.41 -9.29 -5.80
CA VAL A 51 9.23 -8.75 -5.11
C VAL A 51 8.90 -7.39 -5.72
N GLY A 52 7.68 -7.24 -6.26
CA GLY A 52 7.26 -6.02 -6.98
C GLY A 52 8.19 -5.69 -8.16
N GLY A 53 8.51 -6.69 -8.97
CA GLY A 53 9.42 -6.58 -10.12
C GLY A 53 10.90 -6.30 -9.81
N LYS A 54 11.28 -6.13 -8.54
CA LYS A 54 12.67 -5.85 -8.14
C LYS A 54 13.33 -7.10 -7.55
N GLN A 55 14.53 -7.43 -8.03
CA GLN A 55 15.36 -8.44 -7.39
C GLN A 55 15.85 -7.91 -6.05
N LEU A 56 15.61 -8.67 -4.98
CA LEU A 56 16.08 -8.39 -3.63
C LEU A 56 16.87 -9.57 -3.11
N SER A 57 17.92 -9.28 -2.34
CA SER A 57 18.68 -10.29 -1.60
C SER A 57 18.85 -9.86 -0.15
N GLY A 58 18.90 -10.83 0.75
CA GLY A 58 19.03 -10.57 2.18
C GLY A 58 18.92 -11.82 3.03
N PHE A 59 19.00 -11.64 4.34
CA PHE A 59 18.92 -12.70 5.33
C PHE A 59 17.48 -12.93 5.80
N VAL A 60 17.09 -14.20 5.90
CA VAL A 60 15.82 -14.66 6.48
C VAL A 60 16.07 -15.77 7.49
N SER A 61 15.15 -15.94 8.44
CA SER A 61 15.19 -17.06 9.37
C SER A 61 14.72 -18.34 8.69
N SER A 62 15.55 -19.39 8.68
CA SER A 62 15.24 -20.67 8.03
C SER A 62 14.02 -21.38 8.62
N ALA A 63 13.70 -21.12 9.90
CA ALA A 63 12.52 -21.68 10.55
C ALA A 63 11.19 -21.38 9.84
N PHE A 64 11.13 -20.28 9.07
CA PHE A 64 9.94 -19.81 8.36
C PHE A 64 9.92 -20.22 6.87
N LEU A 65 10.79 -21.14 6.47
CA LEU A 65 10.89 -21.64 5.11
C LEU A 65 10.47 -23.10 5.05
N ASP A 66 9.77 -23.45 3.98
CA ASP A 66 9.52 -24.83 3.54
C ASP A 66 10.30 -25.09 2.25
N SER A 67 10.93 -26.25 2.12
CA SER A 67 11.58 -26.65 0.87
C SER A 67 10.53 -26.88 -0.20
N VAL A 68 10.79 -26.40 -1.42
CA VAL A 68 9.88 -26.60 -2.57
C VAL A 68 10.55 -27.57 -3.54
N ALA A 69 9.78 -28.53 -4.05
CA ALA A 69 10.14 -29.21 -5.28
C ALA A 69 10.06 -28.18 -6.43
N PRO A 70 10.91 -28.27 -7.47
CA PRO A 70 10.81 -27.37 -8.62
C PRO A 70 9.44 -27.55 -9.28
N ASP A 71 8.61 -26.51 -9.28
CA ASP A 71 7.30 -26.52 -9.94
C ASP A 71 7.20 -25.41 -11.01
N ILE A 72 6.39 -25.69 -12.01
CA ILE A 72 6.29 -25.06 -13.34
C ILE A 72 5.59 -23.68 -13.23
N PRO A 73 5.91 -22.68 -14.09
CA PRO A 73 5.30 -21.35 -14.03
C PRO A 73 3.78 -21.40 -14.21
N GLU A 74 3.05 -20.66 -13.37
CA GLU A 74 1.61 -20.38 -13.56
C GLU A 74 1.39 -19.49 -14.79
N ASP A 75 0.34 -19.82 -15.56
CA ASP A 75 -0.10 -19.09 -16.75
C ASP A 75 -0.38 -17.60 -16.48
N GLU A 76 -0.13 -16.76 -17.48
CA GLU A 76 -0.30 -15.30 -17.39
C GLU A 76 -1.73 -14.92 -16.95
N ALA A 77 -1.80 -14.20 -15.84
CA ALA A 77 -3.05 -13.73 -15.27
C ALA A 77 -3.76 -12.76 -16.24
N THR A 78 -5.05 -13.00 -16.48
CA THR A 78 -5.93 -12.02 -17.12
C THR A 78 -6.04 -10.79 -16.22
N THR A 79 -5.82 -9.61 -16.77
CA THR A 79 -5.88 -8.36 -16.00
C THR A 79 -7.29 -8.07 -15.54
N VAL A 80 -7.49 -8.12 -14.22
CA VAL A 80 -8.76 -7.77 -13.57
C VAL A 80 -9.00 -6.27 -13.72
N GLN A 81 -10.20 -5.85 -14.09
CA GLN A 81 -10.52 -4.43 -14.25
C GLN A 81 -10.77 -3.71 -12.92
N GLU A 82 -10.51 -2.40 -12.90
CA GLU A 82 -10.88 -1.52 -11.78
C GLU A 82 -12.38 -1.56 -11.50
N VAL A 83 -12.75 -1.38 -10.23
CA VAL A 83 -14.15 -1.36 -9.83
C VAL A 83 -14.45 -0.23 -8.86
N HIS A 84 -15.47 0.55 -9.21
CA HIS A 84 -16.02 1.60 -8.38
C HIS A 84 -17.53 1.38 -8.22
N MET A 85 -18.03 1.62 -7.01
CA MET A 85 -19.47 1.78 -6.84
C MET A 85 -19.93 3.04 -7.56
N LYS A 86 -21.10 2.98 -8.21
CA LYS A 86 -21.71 4.10 -8.91
C LYS A 86 -22.99 4.54 -8.21
N THR A 87 -23.20 5.85 -8.12
CA THR A 87 -24.42 6.43 -7.56
C THR A 87 -24.73 7.77 -8.21
N ALA A 88 -26.02 8.10 -8.30
CA ALA A 88 -26.48 9.43 -8.68
C ALA A 88 -26.58 10.38 -7.46
N GLN A 89 -26.43 9.86 -6.25
CA GLN A 89 -26.47 10.68 -5.04
C GLN A 89 -25.21 11.54 -4.93
N SER A 90 -25.35 12.72 -4.33
CA SER A 90 -24.21 13.59 -4.01
C SER A 90 -23.40 13.01 -2.85
N ILE A 91 -22.15 12.63 -3.12
CA ILE A 91 -21.16 12.08 -2.21
C ILE A 91 -20.08 13.13 -1.97
N THR A 92 -20.04 13.66 -0.75
CA THR A 92 -19.20 14.81 -0.39
C THR A 92 -18.40 14.55 0.88
N ARG A 93 -17.29 15.28 1.07
CA ARG A 93 -16.44 15.26 2.27
C ARG A 93 -17.16 15.76 3.52
N SER A 94 -18.25 16.51 3.37
CA SER A 94 -19.13 16.96 4.45
C SER A 94 -20.09 15.88 4.96
N LYS A 95 -20.22 14.74 4.26
CA LYS A 95 -21.11 13.63 4.62
C LYS A 95 -20.34 12.43 5.16
N THR A 96 -20.96 11.73 6.11
CA THR A 96 -20.46 10.46 6.64
C THR A 96 -21.11 9.25 5.97
N SER A 97 -22.23 9.44 5.26
CA SER A 97 -22.88 8.43 4.43
C SER A 97 -22.19 8.31 3.06
N GLY A 98 -22.31 7.13 2.44
CA GLY A 98 -21.80 6.89 1.09
C GLY A 98 -20.27 6.82 0.96
N ARG A 99 -19.57 6.44 2.04
CA ARG A 99 -18.11 6.22 2.06
C ARG A 99 -17.60 5.07 1.18
N SER A 100 -18.52 4.24 0.69
CA SER A 100 -18.22 3.19 -0.28
C SER A 100 -18.17 3.69 -1.73
N PHE A 101 -18.66 4.91 -1.98
CA PHE A 101 -18.65 5.57 -3.29
C PHE A 101 -17.53 6.60 -3.40
N PRO A 102 -16.99 6.82 -4.62
CA PRO A 102 -16.14 7.97 -4.91
C PRO A 102 -16.84 9.29 -4.60
N LEU A 103 -16.05 10.30 -4.21
CA LEU A 103 -16.51 11.68 -4.15
C LEU A 103 -16.96 12.15 -5.54
N ASN A 104 -18.00 12.99 -5.59
CA ASN A 104 -18.50 13.60 -6.82
C ASN A 104 -18.83 15.09 -6.63
N GLU A 105 -18.07 15.75 -5.76
CA GLU A 105 -18.21 17.19 -5.51
C GLU A 105 -17.79 18.02 -6.74
N PRO A 106 -18.52 19.10 -7.07
CA PRO A 106 -18.05 20.05 -8.07
C PRO A 106 -16.71 20.67 -7.67
N GLY A 107 -15.82 20.88 -8.64
CA GLY A 107 -14.54 21.57 -8.43
C GLY A 107 -13.50 20.76 -7.64
N MET A 108 -13.63 19.43 -7.61
CA MET A 108 -12.58 18.56 -7.07
C MET A 108 -11.25 18.80 -7.83
N PRO A 109 -10.14 19.08 -7.13
CA PRO A 109 -8.84 19.15 -7.76
C PRO A 109 -8.41 17.74 -8.17
N GLU A 110 -7.68 17.65 -9.27
CA GLU A 110 -7.14 16.40 -9.77
C GLU A 110 -5.67 16.56 -10.13
N ARG A 111 -4.91 15.48 -9.98
CA ARG A 111 -3.48 15.44 -10.35
C ARG A 111 -3.32 15.02 -11.81
N THR A 112 -3.67 15.92 -12.73
CA THR A 112 -3.66 15.69 -14.19
C THR A 112 -2.57 16.48 -14.93
N GLY A 113 -1.76 17.26 -14.22
CA GLY A 113 -0.68 18.05 -14.80
C GLY A 113 0.40 17.20 -15.46
N ALA A 114 1.00 17.73 -16.52
CA ALA A 114 2.07 17.06 -17.26
C ALA A 114 3.46 17.29 -16.66
N ASP A 115 3.69 18.45 -16.03
CA ASP A 115 4.97 18.80 -15.42
C ASP A 115 4.99 18.56 -13.90
N VAL A 116 6.20 18.39 -13.37
CA VAL A 116 6.45 18.09 -11.96
C VAL A 116 5.86 19.13 -11.02
N LEU A 117 6.06 20.42 -11.30
CA LEU A 117 5.62 21.49 -10.41
C LEU A 117 4.09 21.54 -10.32
N THR A 118 3.41 21.38 -11.46
CA THR A 118 1.94 21.29 -11.50
C THR A 118 1.44 20.06 -10.74
N LYS A 119 2.02 18.88 -10.95
CA LYS A 119 1.64 17.66 -10.20
C LYS A 119 1.80 17.84 -8.69
N VAL A 120 2.92 18.41 -8.24
CA VAL A 120 3.18 18.70 -6.81
C VAL A 120 2.13 19.65 -6.25
N ASN A 121 1.83 20.75 -6.94
CA ASN A 121 0.81 21.70 -6.52
C ASN A 121 -0.58 21.07 -6.46
N GLN A 122 -0.93 20.24 -7.44
CA GLN A 122 -2.21 19.52 -7.46
C GLN A 122 -2.34 18.52 -6.31
N ILE A 123 -1.26 17.83 -5.92
CA ILE A 123 -1.28 16.98 -4.72
C ILE A 123 -1.63 17.82 -3.50
N TRP A 124 -1.00 18.98 -3.30
CA TRP A 124 -1.34 19.84 -2.16
C TRP A 124 -2.76 20.39 -2.23
N GLN A 125 -3.25 20.75 -3.42
CA GLN A 125 -4.66 21.13 -3.62
C GLN A 125 -5.61 19.98 -3.24
N ILE A 126 -5.27 18.74 -3.58
CA ILE A 126 -6.04 17.55 -3.15
C ILE A 126 -6.02 17.42 -1.63
N ILE A 127 -4.86 17.56 -0.98
CA ILE A 127 -4.76 17.49 0.49
C ILE A 127 -5.61 18.57 1.16
N ASP A 128 -5.56 19.81 0.65
CA ASP A 128 -6.33 20.93 1.17
C ASP A 128 -7.83 20.78 0.89
N PHE A 129 -8.20 20.23 -0.27
CA PHE A 129 -9.58 19.90 -0.61
C PHE A 129 -10.10 18.80 0.33
N LEU A 130 -9.39 17.70 0.50
CA LEU A 130 -9.84 16.63 1.38
C LEU A 130 -9.94 17.12 2.82
N ASN A 131 -9.07 18.04 3.25
CA ASN A 131 -9.11 18.70 4.55
C ASN A 131 -9.30 17.69 5.69
N VAL A 132 -8.40 16.71 5.75
CA VAL A 132 -8.54 15.50 6.57
C VAL A 132 -8.84 15.80 8.04
N GLU A 133 -8.30 16.92 8.55
CA GLU A 133 -8.44 17.35 9.94
C GLU A 133 -9.84 17.88 10.28
N LYS A 134 -10.63 18.32 9.29
CA LYS A 134 -11.94 18.97 9.52
C LYS A 134 -13.11 18.32 8.80
N SER A 135 -12.89 17.62 7.69
CA SER A 135 -13.96 17.00 6.91
C SER A 135 -14.63 15.84 7.68
N PRO A 136 -15.95 15.89 7.94
CA PRO A 136 -16.71 14.84 8.63
C PRO A 136 -16.49 13.42 8.06
N ARG A 137 -16.30 13.32 6.74
CA ARG A 137 -16.05 12.03 6.06
C ARG A 137 -14.85 11.27 6.64
N TYR A 138 -13.85 11.95 7.18
CA TYR A 138 -12.63 11.33 7.69
C TYR A 138 -12.51 11.34 9.21
N GLN A 139 -13.42 12.01 9.92
CA GLN A 139 -13.34 12.10 11.38
C GLN A 139 -13.54 10.74 12.02
N PRO A 140 -12.67 10.32 12.96
CA PRO A 140 -12.84 9.07 13.68
C PRO A 140 -14.16 9.10 14.47
N ALA A 141 -14.87 7.98 14.48
CA ALA A 141 -16.16 7.86 15.16
C ALA A 141 -16.37 6.42 15.64
N ASN A 142 -17.01 6.23 16.80
CA ASN A 142 -17.36 4.91 17.33
C ASN A 142 -16.18 3.92 17.38
N LYS A 143 -14.99 4.40 17.76
CA LYS A 143 -13.71 3.64 17.78
C LYS A 143 -13.23 3.15 16.40
N GLN A 144 -13.82 3.65 15.32
CA GLN A 144 -13.41 3.39 13.95
C GLN A 144 -12.62 4.58 13.39
N THR A 145 -11.67 4.27 12.52
CA THR A 145 -10.86 5.25 11.77
C THR A 145 -11.05 5.01 10.29
N PHE A 146 -10.97 6.07 9.50
CA PHE A 146 -11.33 6.03 8.08
C PHE A 146 -10.12 6.26 7.16
N CYS A 147 -8.96 5.71 7.54
CA CYS A 147 -7.70 5.83 6.81
C CYS A 147 -7.79 5.29 5.37
N ASN A 148 -8.45 4.14 5.19
CA ASN A 148 -8.68 3.54 3.88
C ASN A 148 -9.58 4.39 2.97
N ILE A 149 -10.59 5.07 3.53
CA ILE A 149 -11.46 5.98 2.76
C ILE A 149 -10.68 7.24 2.37
N TYR A 150 -9.90 7.81 3.30
CA TYR A 150 -9.05 8.96 2.99
C TYR A 150 -8.00 8.66 1.93
N ALA A 151 -7.31 7.51 2.05
CA ALA A 151 -6.35 7.06 1.05
C ALA A 151 -7.02 6.80 -0.31
N TYR A 152 -8.22 6.21 -0.31
CA TYR A 152 -9.01 6.02 -1.52
C TYR A 152 -9.35 7.35 -2.22
N ASP A 153 -9.91 8.31 -1.48
CA ASP A 153 -10.30 9.59 -2.06
C ASP A 153 -9.07 10.40 -2.55
N TYR A 154 -7.95 10.33 -1.81
CA TYR A 154 -6.66 10.88 -2.27
C TYR A 154 -6.22 10.25 -3.59
N CYS A 155 -6.17 8.91 -3.66
CA CYS A 155 -5.75 8.17 -4.84
C CYS A 155 -6.67 8.41 -6.05
N TYR A 156 -7.99 8.45 -5.83
CA TYR A 156 -8.99 8.72 -6.86
C TYR A 156 -8.79 10.10 -7.51
N LEU A 157 -8.58 11.14 -6.68
CA LEU A 157 -8.28 12.49 -7.18
C LEU A 157 -6.86 12.59 -7.78
N ALA A 158 -5.93 11.78 -7.28
CA ALA A 158 -4.58 11.68 -7.81
C ALA A 158 -4.47 10.84 -9.11
N LYS A 159 -5.59 10.30 -9.62
CA LYS A 159 -5.64 9.41 -10.79
C LYS A 159 -4.76 8.17 -10.66
N ALA A 160 -4.64 7.65 -9.44
CA ALA A 160 -3.98 6.39 -9.12
C ALA A 160 -5.02 5.42 -8.56
N TYR A 161 -5.29 4.30 -9.22
CA TYR A 161 -6.39 3.43 -8.78
C TYR A 161 -6.06 2.75 -7.45
N LEU A 162 -6.87 2.99 -6.42
CA LEU A 162 -6.88 2.23 -5.17
C LEU A 162 -8.32 1.74 -4.96
N PRO A 163 -8.58 0.48 -4.61
CA PRO A 163 -9.95 0.02 -4.44
C PRO A 163 -10.55 0.53 -3.13
N ARG A 164 -11.76 1.11 -3.20
CA ARG A 164 -12.66 1.20 -2.04
C ARG A 164 -13.46 -0.08 -1.87
N VAL A 165 -13.90 -0.64 -2.97
CA VAL A 165 -14.54 -1.94 -3.05
C VAL A 165 -13.69 -2.82 -3.94
N TRP A 166 -13.74 -4.12 -3.70
CA TRP A 166 -13.01 -5.09 -4.51
C TRP A 166 -13.83 -6.33 -4.76
N TRP A 167 -13.52 -7.00 -5.86
CA TRP A 167 -14.16 -8.25 -6.28
C TRP A 167 -14.02 -9.33 -5.20
N SER A 168 -15.09 -10.08 -4.95
CA SER A 168 -15.03 -11.28 -4.11
C SER A 168 -14.20 -12.37 -4.78
N GLY A 169 -13.66 -13.32 -4.01
CA GLY A 169 -12.87 -14.42 -4.57
C GLY A 169 -13.62 -15.18 -5.68
N LYS A 170 -14.92 -15.44 -5.48
CA LYS A 170 -15.79 -16.04 -6.50
C LYS A 170 -15.91 -15.18 -7.77
N ALA A 171 -16.02 -13.85 -7.62
CA ALA A 171 -16.05 -12.94 -8.75
C ALA A 171 -14.71 -12.92 -9.50
N LEU A 172 -13.58 -12.89 -8.78
CA LEU A 172 -12.24 -12.96 -9.37
C LEU A 172 -12.02 -14.24 -10.18
N THR A 173 -12.43 -15.41 -9.66
CA THR A 173 -12.36 -16.69 -10.40
C THR A 173 -13.17 -16.66 -11.70
N ARG A 174 -14.31 -15.96 -11.71
CA ARG A 174 -15.14 -15.82 -12.92
C ARG A 174 -14.52 -14.84 -13.91
N LEU A 175 -14.00 -13.71 -13.43
CA LEU A 175 -13.29 -12.72 -14.25
C LEU A 175 -12.05 -13.34 -14.91
N ALA A 176 -11.28 -14.17 -14.19
CA ALA A 176 -10.13 -14.89 -14.74
C ALA A 176 -10.49 -15.89 -15.85
N LYS A 177 -11.78 -16.29 -15.95
CA LYS A 177 -12.31 -17.12 -17.05
C LYS A 177 -12.84 -16.29 -18.22
N GLY A 178 -12.68 -14.96 -18.17
CA GLY A 178 -13.24 -14.04 -19.16
C GLY A 178 -14.75 -13.82 -19.03
N GLU A 179 -15.38 -14.21 -17.92
CA GLU A 179 -16.80 -13.96 -17.71
C GLU A 179 -17.08 -12.49 -17.36
N THR A 180 -18.19 -11.95 -17.85
CA THR A 180 -18.73 -10.68 -17.35
C THR A 180 -19.37 -10.88 -15.97
N VAL A 181 -18.86 -10.16 -14.97
CA VAL A 181 -19.41 -10.18 -13.61
C VAL A 181 -20.07 -8.83 -13.29
N PRO A 182 -21.37 -8.79 -12.93
CA PRO A 182 -22.03 -7.55 -12.56
C PRO A 182 -21.48 -7.01 -11.24
N VAL A 183 -21.44 -5.69 -11.08
CA VAL A 183 -21.03 -5.03 -9.85
C VAL A 183 -22.22 -5.00 -8.88
N THR A 184 -22.20 -5.86 -7.86
CA THR A 184 -23.29 -6.02 -6.88
C THR A 184 -22.70 -6.06 -5.47
N TYR A 185 -23.03 -5.04 -4.69
CA TYR A 185 -22.52 -4.87 -3.33
C TYR A 185 -22.98 -6.00 -2.40
N GLY A 186 -22.04 -6.60 -1.66
CA GLY A 186 -22.31 -7.71 -0.74
C GLY A 186 -22.35 -9.08 -1.42
N ASP A 187 -22.27 -9.14 -2.76
CA ASP A 187 -22.26 -10.40 -3.53
C ASP A 187 -20.95 -10.50 -4.34
N THR A 188 -20.82 -9.70 -5.38
CA THR A 188 -19.66 -9.75 -6.28
C THR A 188 -18.57 -8.78 -5.88
N ILE A 189 -18.88 -7.73 -5.13
CA ILE A 189 -17.91 -6.78 -4.57
C ILE A 189 -18.18 -6.49 -3.10
N ASN A 190 -17.11 -6.24 -2.35
CA ASN A 190 -17.16 -5.89 -0.92
C ASN A 190 -16.20 -4.74 -0.59
N GLU A 191 -16.48 -4.00 0.48
CA GLU A 191 -15.56 -2.99 0.99
C GLU A 191 -14.24 -3.61 1.44
N ILE A 192 -13.13 -3.01 1.04
CA ILE A 192 -11.81 -3.47 1.46
C ILE A 192 -11.32 -2.69 2.69
N THR A 193 -10.73 -3.40 3.65
CA THR A 193 -10.12 -2.81 4.85
C THR A 193 -8.66 -2.45 4.59
N ALA A 194 -8.00 -1.69 5.49
CA ALA A 194 -6.57 -1.44 5.36
C ALA A 194 -5.72 -2.74 5.42
N ASN A 195 -6.15 -3.75 6.18
CA ASN A 195 -5.50 -5.07 6.16
C ASN A 195 -5.66 -5.77 4.80
N GLY A 196 -6.83 -5.62 4.18
CA GLY A 196 -7.11 -6.14 2.85
C GLY A 196 -6.34 -5.38 1.77
N LEU A 197 -6.21 -4.06 1.88
CA LEU A 197 -5.44 -3.23 0.96
C LEU A 197 -3.96 -3.61 0.97
N TYR A 198 -3.39 -3.96 2.12
CA TYR A 198 -2.03 -4.51 2.17
C TYR A 198 -1.88 -5.74 1.27
N ASN A 199 -2.83 -6.69 1.33
CA ASN A 199 -2.81 -7.87 0.46
C ASN A 199 -3.04 -7.48 -1.00
N TRP A 200 -4.07 -6.67 -1.26
CA TRP A 200 -4.40 -6.22 -2.62
C TRP A 200 -3.22 -5.56 -3.33
N PHE A 201 -2.44 -4.74 -2.63
CA PHE A 201 -1.23 -4.15 -3.18
C PHE A 201 -0.19 -5.21 -3.59
N ASN A 202 0.02 -6.24 -2.76
CA ASN A 202 0.96 -7.31 -3.09
C ASN A 202 0.47 -8.18 -4.25
N ASP A 203 -0.85 -8.39 -4.34
CA ASP A 203 -1.45 -9.33 -5.30
C ASP A 203 -1.74 -8.65 -6.65
N PHE A 204 -2.11 -7.37 -6.66
CA PHE A 204 -2.61 -6.64 -7.83
C PHE A 204 -1.97 -5.27 -8.04
N GLY A 205 -1.16 -4.76 -7.10
CA GLY A 205 -0.65 -3.39 -7.18
C GLY A 205 0.05 -3.09 -8.51
N ASP A 206 0.91 -4.00 -8.95
CA ASP A 206 1.67 -3.89 -10.21
C ASP A 206 0.74 -3.83 -11.43
N ASP A 207 -0.32 -4.63 -11.46
CA ASP A 207 -1.33 -4.64 -12.55
C ASP A 207 -2.06 -3.30 -12.69
N PHE A 208 -2.14 -2.54 -11.60
CA PHE A 208 -2.79 -1.23 -11.54
C PHE A 208 -1.78 -0.07 -11.54
N GLY A 209 -0.56 -0.31 -12.03
CA GLY A 209 0.45 0.74 -12.22
C GLY A 209 1.15 1.19 -10.94
N TRP A 210 0.92 0.53 -9.81
CA TRP A 210 1.71 0.76 -8.61
C TRP A 210 3.06 0.08 -8.72
N LYS A 211 4.08 0.72 -8.18
CA LYS A 211 5.43 0.18 -8.06
C LYS A 211 5.80 0.08 -6.60
N ARG A 212 6.23 -1.12 -6.17
CA ARG A 212 6.73 -1.32 -4.82
C ARG A 212 8.08 -0.63 -4.62
N MET A 213 8.21 0.12 -3.54
CA MET A 213 9.43 0.85 -3.15
C MET A 213 10.04 0.25 -1.88
N PHE A 214 11.37 0.32 -1.78
CA PHE A 214 12.13 -0.25 -0.66
C PHE A 214 13.15 0.72 -0.05
N ASP A 215 13.55 1.77 -0.78
CA ASP A 215 14.40 2.84 -0.28
C ASP A 215 13.55 4.08 0.01
N LEU A 216 13.59 4.57 1.25
CA LEU A 216 12.77 5.72 1.67
C LEU A 216 13.24 7.04 1.04
N THR A 217 14.52 7.15 0.69
CA THR A 217 15.08 8.35 0.05
C THR A 217 14.59 8.40 -1.38
N GLU A 218 14.75 7.32 -2.14
CA GLU A 218 14.21 7.19 -3.50
C GLU A 218 12.70 7.43 -3.49
N PHE A 219 11.97 6.84 -2.53
CA PHE A 219 10.52 7.00 -2.48
C PHE A 219 10.09 8.46 -2.23
N GLN A 220 10.72 9.15 -1.27
CA GLN A 220 10.41 10.56 -1.02
C GLN A 220 10.79 11.44 -2.21
N GLU A 221 11.92 11.18 -2.86
CA GLU A 221 12.36 11.92 -4.05
C GLU A 221 11.41 11.74 -5.23
N GLU A 222 10.89 10.53 -5.45
CA GLU A 222 9.89 10.27 -6.49
C GLU A 222 8.55 10.95 -6.18
N VAL A 223 8.11 10.95 -4.93
CA VAL A 223 6.92 11.70 -4.53
C VAL A 223 7.13 13.21 -4.68
N ASN A 224 8.33 13.72 -4.40
CA ASN A 224 8.71 15.12 -4.65
C ASN A 224 8.68 15.49 -6.15
N LYS A 225 8.67 14.51 -7.06
CA LYS A 225 8.45 14.70 -8.51
C LYS A 225 6.96 14.72 -8.88
N GLY A 226 6.05 14.73 -7.90
CA GLY A 226 4.61 14.80 -8.11
C GLY A 226 3.94 13.44 -8.36
N LYS A 227 4.59 12.34 -8.00
CA LYS A 227 4.00 11.00 -8.02
C LYS A 227 3.14 10.75 -6.79
N ALA A 228 2.13 9.88 -6.91
CA ALA A 228 1.30 9.49 -5.79
C ALA A 228 2.01 8.40 -4.96
N GLY A 229 2.05 8.57 -3.63
CA GLY A 229 2.71 7.63 -2.74
C GLY A 229 1.79 7.13 -1.64
N ILE A 230 1.89 5.83 -1.32
CA ILE A 230 1.13 5.17 -0.25
C ILE A 230 2.07 4.36 0.65
N ILE A 231 1.81 4.41 1.95
CA ILE A 231 2.31 3.43 2.92
C ILE A 231 1.12 2.65 3.44
N VAL A 232 1.19 1.32 3.44
CA VAL A 232 0.14 0.45 3.97
C VAL A 232 0.74 -0.60 4.89
N ALA A 233 0.05 -0.91 5.98
CA ALA A 233 0.47 -1.94 6.93
C ALA A 233 -0.71 -2.79 7.42
N GLN A 234 -0.43 -4.07 7.62
CA GLN A 234 -1.38 -5.07 8.09
C GLN A 234 -1.16 -5.38 9.57
N ARG A 235 -2.24 -5.44 10.36
CA ARG A 235 -2.17 -5.79 11.78
C ARG A 235 -1.74 -7.24 12.01
N THR A 236 -1.08 -7.46 13.13
CA THR A 236 -0.83 -8.80 13.67
C THR A 236 -2.14 -9.48 14.07
N VAL A 237 -3.02 -8.76 14.77
CA VAL A 237 -4.39 -9.22 15.10
C VAL A 237 -5.33 -8.76 14.01
N LEU A 238 -5.70 -9.66 13.08
CA LEU A 238 -6.41 -9.32 11.84
C LEU A 238 -7.84 -8.80 12.05
N SER A 239 -8.46 -9.06 13.20
CA SER A 239 -9.75 -8.47 13.58
C SER A 239 -9.65 -6.98 13.94
N LEU A 240 -8.44 -6.45 14.15
CA LEU A 240 -8.17 -5.03 14.34
C LEU A 240 -7.77 -4.38 13.01
N SER A 241 -8.08 -3.08 12.86
CA SER A 241 -7.77 -2.34 11.64
C SER A 241 -6.28 -2.16 11.41
N GLY A 242 -5.84 -2.48 10.18
CA GLY A 242 -4.58 -2.03 9.60
C GLY A 242 -4.51 -0.51 9.50
N HIS A 243 -3.47 0.01 8.83
CA HIS A 243 -3.35 1.45 8.61
C HIS A 243 -2.76 1.74 7.24
N ILE A 244 -3.21 2.83 6.64
CA ILE A 244 -2.79 3.29 5.31
C ILE A 244 -2.76 4.82 5.29
N VAL A 245 -1.72 5.38 4.68
CA VAL A 245 -1.50 6.83 4.63
C VAL A 245 -0.98 7.24 3.26
N ALA A 246 -1.26 8.49 2.88
CA ALA A 246 -0.66 9.11 1.70
C ALA A 246 0.73 9.66 2.05
N VAL A 247 1.67 9.58 1.12
CA VAL A 247 2.98 10.24 1.18
C VAL A 247 2.90 11.51 0.36
N LEU A 248 3.42 12.62 0.90
CA LEU A 248 3.29 13.95 0.30
C LEU A 248 4.63 14.44 -0.27
N PRO A 249 4.60 15.26 -1.32
CA PRO A 249 5.78 16.01 -1.75
C PRO A 249 6.17 17.03 -0.67
N GLU A 250 7.47 17.18 -0.46
CA GLU A 250 8.01 18.15 0.48
C GLU A 250 7.80 19.60 -0.02
N ASP A 251 7.45 20.51 0.89
CA ASP A 251 7.36 21.95 0.63
C ASP A 251 8.29 22.72 1.60
N ALA A 252 8.19 24.05 1.66
CA ALA A 252 9.04 24.85 2.55
C ALA A 252 8.81 24.58 4.05
N ALA A 253 7.59 24.19 4.44
CA ALA A 253 7.17 24.01 5.82
C ALA A 253 7.13 22.54 6.26
N ASN A 254 6.95 21.62 5.30
CA ASN A 254 6.70 20.20 5.52
C ASN A 254 7.80 19.39 4.83
N LYS A 255 8.65 18.76 5.64
CA LYS A 255 9.81 17.98 5.18
C LYS A 255 9.78 16.56 5.73
N ALA A 256 10.34 15.63 4.98
CA ALA A 256 10.74 14.32 5.47
C ALA A 256 11.94 14.47 6.43
N VAL A 257 12.03 13.56 7.39
CA VAL A 257 13.16 13.54 8.35
C VAL A 257 14.33 12.79 7.72
N ARG A 258 15.53 13.38 7.81
CA ARG A 258 16.76 12.79 7.30
C ARG A 258 17.79 12.59 8.41
N ALA A 259 18.55 11.51 8.31
CA ALA A 259 19.76 11.28 9.10
C ALA A 259 20.90 10.89 8.15
N ASN A 260 22.05 11.56 8.26
CA ASN A 260 23.20 11.34 7.38
C ASN A 260 22.85 11.40 5.88
N GLY A 261 22.02 12.38 5.50
CA GLY A 261 21.58 12.59 4.12
C GLY A 261 20.51 11.62 3.61
N LYS A 262 20.14 10.57 4.37
CA LYS A 262 19.11 9.58 3.98
C LYS A 262 17.79 9.85 4.67
N VAL A 263 16.68 9.66 3.96
CA VAL A 263 15.35 9.77 4.55
C VAL A 263 15.13 8.61 5.54
N THR A 264 14.71 8.95 6.76
CA THR A 264 14.35 7.99 7.80
C THR A 264 12.86 8.02 8.11
N MET A 265 12.18 9.15 7.90
CA MET A 265 10.73 9.27 8.04
C MET A 265 10.15 10.07 6.88
N LEU A 266 9.28 9.42 6.10
CA LEU A 266 8.55 10.02 4.99
C LEU A 266 7.57 11.10 5.48
N LEU A 267 7.35 12.13 4.66
CA LEU A 267 6.28 13.10 4.86
C LEU A 267 4.93 12.49 4.48
N GLN A 268 3.96 12.51 5.39
CA GLN A 268 2.72 11.75 5.29
C GLN A 268 1.48 12.59 5.63
N SER A 269 0.31 12.16 5.16
CA SER A 269 -1.02 12.63 5.59
C SER A 269 -1.91 11.46 5.99
N GLN A 270 -2.75 11.61 7.02
CA GLN A 270 -3.59 10.51 7.51
C GLN A 270 -4.97 10.89 8.03
N ALA A 271 -5.89 9.94 7.90
CA ALA A 271 -7.14 9.86 8.67
C ALA A 271 -7.08 8.71 9.70
N GLY A 272 -6.41 8.92 10.82
CA GLY A 272 -6.15 7.90 11.84
C GLY A 272 -6.93 8.13 13.13
N ALA A 273 -6.36 7.68 14.26
CA ALA A 273 -6.87 8.05 15.58
C ALA A 273 -6.80 9.57 15.82
N ALA A 274 -5.81 10.21 15.21
CA ALA A 274 -5.73 11.66 15.05
C ALA A 274 -5.48 11.94 13.56
N ASN A 275 -6.36 12.73 12.96
CA ASN A 275 -6.21 13.19 11.58
C ASN A 275 -5.10 14.24 11.52
N LYS A 276 -4.25 14.15 10.51
CA LYS A 276 -3.11 15.05 10.34
C LYS A 276 -2.96 15.39 8.87
N ARG A 277 -2.94 16.67 8.55
CA ARG A 277 -2.71 17.19 7.19
C ARG A 277 -1.30 16.84 6.70
N ALA A 278 -0.31 16.97 7.57
CA ALA A 278 1.08 16.67 7.29
C ALA A 278 1.80 16.25 8.58
N PHE A 279 2.60 15.18 8.52
CA PHE A 279 3.41 14.72 9.64
C PHE A 279 4.51 13.75 9.18
N THR A 280 5.46 13.46 10.05
CA THR A 280 6.47 12.41 9.87
C THR A 280 6.43 11.44 11.04
N SER A 281 6.48 10.14 10.77
CA SER A 281 6.69 9.09 11.78
C SER A 281 6.94 7.73 11.13
N GLN A 282 7.44 6.77 11.90
CA GLN A 282 7.65 5.37 11.48
C GLN A 282 6.64 4.43 12.12
N TRP A 283 5.37 4.82 12.16
CA TRP A 283 4.30 4.07 12.83
C TRP A 283 4.20 2.60 12.34
N TYR A 284 4.57 2.33 11.10
CA TYR A 284 4.53 1.02 10.45
C TYR A 284 5.57 0.02 11.02
N LEU A 285 6.58 0.50 11.75
CA LEU A 285 7.57 -0.34 12.44
C LEU A 285 7.07 -0.88 13.79
N SER A 286 5.90 -0.44 14.26
CA SER A 286 5.31 -0.93 15.51
C SER A 286 5.05 -2.43 15.43
N GLU A 287 5.34 -3.16 16.53
CA GLU A 287 5.08 -4.60 16.71
C GLU A 287 3.62 -5.02 16.44
N LYS A 288 2.69 -4.07 16.48
CA LYS A 288 1.27 -4.30 16.19
C LYS A 288 1.02 -4.61 14.70
N PHE A 289 1.98 -4.35 13.83
CA PHE A 289 1.92 -4.64 12.41
C PHE A 289 2.83 -5.83 12.07
N ARG A 290 2.26 -6.81 11.36
CA ARG A 290 2.99 -7.99 10.88
C ARG A 290 3.68 -7.76 9.53
N GLY A 291 3.22 -6.77 8.78
CA GLY A 291 3.76 -6.41 7.47
C GLY A 291 3.45 -4.96 7.11
N PHE A 292 4.33 -4.36 6.31
CA PHE A 292 4.14 -3.04 5.72
C PHE A 292 4.85 -2.96 4.37
N SER A 293 4.42 -2.01 3.55
CA SER A 293 4.94 -1.81 2.20
C SER A 293 4.73 -0.38 1.73
N PHE A 294 5.59 0.06 0.81
CA PHE A 294 5.60 1.38 0.21
C PHE A 294 5.28 1.26 -1.28
N TRP A 295 4.36 2.09 -1.79
CA TRP A 295 3.87 1.99 -3.16
C TRP A 295 3.82 3.36 -3.81
N LEU A 296 4.30 3.43 -5.05
CA LEU A 296 4.41 4.64 -5.84
C LEU A 296 3.59 4.46 -7.13
N HIS A 297 2.87 5.48 -7.56
CA HIS A 297 2.15 5.52 -8.84
C HIS A 297 2.46 6.83 -9.56
N ASP A 298 2.65 6.78 -10.88
CA ASP A 298 2.99 7.96 -11.71
C ASP A 298 1.80 8.91 -11.94
#